data_AF-A0A939YDU9-F1
#
_entry.id   AF-A0A939YDU9-F1
#
_cell.length_a   1.000
_cell.length_b   1.000
_cell.length_c   1.000
_cell.angle_alpha   90.00
_cell.angle_beta   90.00
_cell.angle_gamma   90.00
#
_symmetry.space_group_name_H-M   'P 1'
#
loop_
_entity.id
_entity.type
_entity.pdbx_description
1 polymer ?
#
loop_
_entity_poly.entity_id
_entity_poly.type
_entity_poly.pdbx_seq_one_letter_code
_entity_poly.pdbx_strand_id
1 'polypeptide(L)'
;MQKEFQFKTIEDQRAVFGTQDIWARKLESDLNVSLTLRGDSVEIGGDESSKAMALQVLKAMVQLTRQGEELREDTVERLIEESREGSLDSLFKAMENAVTMNYKGLPIKCKTFGQQNYVEMLREKAVTICIGPAGTGKTYLAVAQAAQELKEGLIERIIMSRPAIEAGEERLGFLPGDLAQKVDPYLRPLYDALRDVFGQERADKLRENGVVEVAPLAYMRGRTLNHARIIIDEGQNASLSTLKMALTRLGEDSRMVLTGDVTQIDLPKVSDSGLTRCAEILHGVEGIGVIHLTNRDVVRNKIVKDIVKAFEKEEARQAERREAPRTPDPNKRKGGPMYV
;
A
#
# COMPACT_ATOMS: atom_id res chain seq x y z
N MET A 1 -1.61 30.28 26.36
CA MET A 1 -2.68 29.85 27.31
C MET A 1 -2.64 28.32 27.41
N GLN A 2 -3.20 27.71 28.46
CA GLN A 2 -3.49 26.27 28.44
C GLN A 2 -4.68 26.02 27.50
N LYS A 3 -4.62 24.99 26.66
CA LYS A 3 -5.79 24.51 25.91
C LYS A 3 -6.40 23.37 26.70
N GLU A 4 -7.72 23.37 26.82
CA GLU A 4 -8.47 22.35 27.56
C GLU A 4 -9.31 21.52 26.58
N PHE A 5 -9.32 20.19 26.77
CA PHE A 5 -10.17 19.26 26.05
C PHE A 5 -11.06 18.52 27.04
N GLN A 6 -12.37 18.54 26.84
CA GLN A 6 -13.33 17.87 27.72
C GLN A 6 -13.88 16.60 27.06
N PHE A 7 -13.79 15.48 27.77
CA PHE A 7 -14.40 14.22 27.34
C PHE A 7 -15.90 14.25 27.64
N LYS A 8 -16.71 13.66 26.76
CA LYS A 8 -18.16 13.53 27.02
C LYS A 8 -18.50 12.30 27.84
N THR A 9 -17.66 11.27 27.82
CA THR A 9 -17.88 10.00 28.51
C THR A 9 -16.58 9.49 29.12
N ILE A 10 -16.69 8.73 30.21
CA ILE A 10 -15.55 8.04 30.85
C ILE A 10 -14.96 6.97 29.92
N GLU A 11 -15.77 6.40 29.02
CA GLU A 11 -15.36 5.42 28.03
C GLU A 11 -14.41 6.03 26.98
N ASP A 12 -14.76 7.21 26.44
CA ASP A 12 -13.88 7.96 25.54
C ASP A 12 -12.54 8.27 26.22
N GLN A 13 -12.59 8.73 27.47
CA GLN A 13 -11.40 9.08 28.26
C GLN A 13 -10.49 7.85 28.46
N ARG A 14 -11.07 6.71 28.85
CA ARG A 14 -10.32 5.45 29.06
C ARG A 14 -9.69 4.95 27.77
N ALA A 15 -10.44 4.97 26.67
CA ALA A 15 -9.93 4.52 25.38
C ALA A 15 -8.79 5.41 24.88
N VAL A 16 -8.93 6.73 25.00
CA VAL A 16 -7.95 7.70 24.51
C VAL A 16 -6.68 7.74 25.36
N PHE A 17 -6.76 7.52 26.68
CA PHE A 17 -5.54 7.37 27.50
C PHE A 17 -4.89 5.99 27.29
N GLY A 18 -5.71 4.97 27.06
CA GLY A 18 -5.26 3.59 26.92
C GLY A 18 -4.84 2.98 28.26
N THR A 19 -4.51 1.69 28.24
CA THR A 19 -4.04 0.98 29.44
C THR A 19 -2.73 1.58 29.94
N GLN A 20 -2.68 1.95 31.24
CA GLN A 20 -1.52 2.60 31.88
C GLN A 20 -1.09 3.91 31.18
N ASP A 21 -2.04 4.64 30.60
CA ASP A 21 -1.83 5.93 29.94
C ASP A 21 -0.88 5.86 28.74
N ILE A 22 -0.80 4.69 28.08
CA ILE A 22 0.15 4.42 27.00
C ILE A 22 0.03 5.42 25.84
N TRP A 23 -1.20 5.82 25.48
CA TRP A 23 -1.41 6.78 24.39
C TRP A 23 -1.15 8.22 24.81
N ALA A 24 -1.45 8.57 26.07
CA ALA A 24 -1.13 9.88 26.59
C ALA A 24 0.39 10.11 26.60
N ARG A 25 1.16 9.14 27.11
CA ARG A 25 2.64 9.20 27.10
C ARG A 25 3.22 9.29 25.69
N LYS A 26 2.60 8.60 24.73
CA LYS A 26 3.01 8.66 23.32
C LYS A 26 2.78 10.05 22.72
N LEU A 27 1.62 10.66 22.97
CA LEU A 27 1.33 12.03 22.55
C LEU A 27 2.31 13.02 23.19
N GLU A 28 2.58 12.89 24.48
CA GLU A 28 3.53 13.73 25.21
C GLU A 28 4.94 13.65 24.60
N SER A 29 5.41 12.44 24.31
CA SER A 29 6.71 12.18 23.67
C SER A 29 6.78 12.72 22.24
N ASP A 30 5.83 12.36 21.39
CA ASP A 30 5.91 12.62 19.95
C ASP A 30 5.54 14.07 19.58
N LEU A 31 4.71 14.75 20.38
CA LEU A 31 4.30 16.15 20.16
C LEU A 31 4.99 17.13 21.11
N ASN A 32 5.82 16.67 22.06
CA ASN A 32 6.47 17.51 23.07
C ASN A 32 5.46 18.37 23.86
N VAL A 33 4.37 17.72 24.32
CA VAL A 33 3.30 18.31 25.12
C VAL A 33 3.24 17.65 26.50
N SER A 34 2.49 18.25 27.43
CA SER A 34 2.10 17.58 28.68
C SER A 34 0.58 17.44 28.75
N LEU A 35 0.08 16.29 29.16
CA LEU A 35 -1.36 16.01 29.27
C LEU A 35 -1.70 15.76 30.74
N THR A 36 -2.41 16.71 31.35
CA THR A 36 -2.82 16.61 32.76
C THR A 36 -4.33 16.41 32.84
N LEU A 37 -4.75 15.25 33.33
CA LEU A 37 -6.16 14.92 33.52
C LEU A 37 -6.70 15.57 34.82
N ARG A 38 -7.80 16.31 34.71
CA ARG A 38 -8.55 16.91 35.82
C ARG A 38 -10.03 16.58 35.70
N GLY A 39 -10.46 15.52 36.39
CA GLY A 39 -11.85 15.05 36.28
C GLY A 39 -12.14 14.49 34.88
N ASP A 40 -13.02 15.16 34.15
CA ASP A 40 -13.42 14.85 32.76
C ASP A 40 -12.71 15.72 31.71
N SER A 41 -11.82 16.63 32.13
CA SER A 41 -11.04 17.48 31.23
C SER A 41 -9.54 17.17 31.25
N VAL A 42 -8.87 17.50 30.15
CA VAL A 42 -7.43 17.40 29.98
C VAL A 42 -6.86 18.78 29.66
N GLU A 43 -5.95 19.23 30.52
CA GLU A 43 -5.11 20.38 30.27
C GLU A 43 -3.93 19.97 29.39
N ILE A 44 -3.74 20.67 28.28
CA ILE A 44 -2.64 20.46 27.34
C ILE A 44 -1.60 21.56 27.54
N GLY A 45 -0.40 21.18 27.98
CA GLY A 45 0.79 22.03 28.08
C GLY A 45 1.71 21.91 26.86
N GLY A 46 2.59 22.90 26.65
CA GLY A 46 3.47 22.99 25.47
C GLY A 46 3.35 24.31 24.70
N ASP A 47 4.00 24.39 23.55
CA ASP A 47 3.85 25.53 22.63
C ASP A 47 2.47 25.52 21.92
N GLU A 48 2.05 26.63 21.32
CA GLU A 48 0.70 26.74 20.73
C GLU A 48 0.46 25.81 19.54
N SER A 49 1.50 25.49 18.77
CA SER A 49 1.43 24.61 17.60
C SER A 49 1.24 23.16 18.05
N SER A 50 2.09 22.71 18.97
CA SER A 50 2.06 21.39 19.59
C SER A 50 0.76 21.15 20.35
N LYS A 51 0.25 22.16 21.08
CA LYS A 51 -1.07 22.11 21.73
C LYS A 51 -2.21 21.97 20.71
N ALA A 52 -2.14 22.69 19.60
CA ALA A 52 -3.17 22.60 18.55
C ALA A 52 -3.18 21.20 17.92
N MET A 53 -2.01 20.63 17.62
CA MET A 53 -1.89 19.26 17.12
C MET A 53 -2.41 18.24 18.13
N ALA A 54 -1.98 18.31 19.40
CA ALA A 54 -2.45 17.39 20.43
C ALA A 54 -3.97 17.44 20.60
N LEU A 55 -4.57 18.63 20.56
CA LEU A 55 -6.02 18.78 20.62
C LEU A 55 -6.71 18.13 19.41
N GLN A 56 -6.17 18.28 18.20
CA GLN A 56 -6.71 17.65 17.00
C GLN A 56 -6.60 16.12 17.10
N VAL A 57 -5.45 15.59 17.50
CA VAL A 57 -5.25 14.14 17.66
C VAL A 57 -6.16 13.57 18.74
N LEU A 58 -6.35 14.25 19.87
CA LEU A 58 -7.28 13.80 20.92
C LEU A 58 -8.73 13.72 20.41
N LYS A 59 -9.21 14.76 19.71
CA LYS A 59 -10.53 14.74 19.05
C LYS A 59 -10.65 13.58 18.08
N ALA A 60 -9.58 13.35 17.32
CA ALA A 60 -9.51 12.33 16.31
C ALA A 60 -9.59 10.91 16.93
N MET A 61 -8.84 10.67 18.01
CA MET A 61 -8.89 9.41 18.75
C MET A 61 -10.28 9.13 19.33
N VAL A 62 -10.94 10.14 19.92
CA VAL A 62 -12.33 10.01 20.40
C VAL A 62 -13.28 9.60 19.28
N GLN A 63 -13.16 10.23 18.10
CA GLN A 63 -14.01 9.92 16.95
C GLN A 63 -13.83 8.46 16.50
N LEU A 64 -12.59 7.98 16.39
CA LEU A 64 -12.31 6.58 16.03
C LEU A 64 -12.87 5.60 17.05
N THR A 65 -12.65 5.84 18.33
CA THR A 65 -13.21 4.97 19.40
C THR A 65 -14.73 4.88 19.30
N ARG A 66 -15.42 6.00 19.05
CA ARG A 66 -16.88 6.02 18.89
C ARG A 66 -17.38 5.30 17.64
N GLN A 67 -16.55 5.19 16.62
CA GLN A 67 -16.82 4.38 15.42
C GLN A 67 -16.56 2.88 15.65
N GLY A 68 -16.17 2.48 16.87
CA GLY A 68 -15.85 1.11 17.23
C GLY A 68 -14.44 0.68 16.84
N GLU A 69 -13.58 1.63 16.42
CA GLU A 69 -12.18 1.34 16.10
C GLU A 69 -11.36 1.23 17.38
N GLU A 70 -10.60 0.14 17.47
CA GLU A 70 -9.63 -0.06 18.54
C GLU A 70 -8.39 0.80 18.28
N LEU A 71 -8.06 1.68 19.22
CA LEU A 71 -6.82 2.46 19.13
C LEU A 71 -5.62 1.54 19.32
N ARG A 72 -4.79 1.47 18.28
CA ARG A 72 -3.53 0.74 18.23
C ARG A 72 -2.40 1.71 17.97
N GLU A 73 -1.17 1.26 18.25
CA GLU A 73 0.00 2.11 18.11
C GLU A 73 0.15 2.67 16.69
N ASP A 74 -0.08 1.85 15.66
CA ASP A 74 -0.03 2.25 14.25
C ASP A 74 -1.11 3.28 13.87
N THR A 75 -2.25 3.25 14.56
CA THR A 75 -3.35 4.19 14.38
C THR A 75 -3.02 5.52 15.02
N VAL A 76 -2.53 5.51 16.27
CA VAL A 76 -2.14 6.73 17.00
C VAL A 76 -0.95 7.42 16.31
N GLU A 77 0.05 6.67 15.83
CA GLU A 77 1.16 7.22 15.05
C GLU A 77 0.66 7.94 13.79
N ARG A 78 -0.26 7.32 13.07
CA ARG A 78 -0.82 7.92 11.86
C ARG A 78 -1.58 9.20 12.17
N LEU A 79 -2.38 9.24 13.24
CA LEU A 79 -3.09 10.46 13.63
C LEU A 79 -2.11 11.61 13.95
N ILE A 80 -1.00 11.30 14.61
CA ILE A 80 0.05 12.28 14.91
C ILE A 80 0.72 12.77 13.61
N GLU A 81 1.07 11.86 12.70
CA GLU A 81 1.66 12.19 11.39
C GLU A 81 0.73 13.08 10.56
N GLU A 82 -0.55 12.70 10.42
CA GLU A 82 -1.56 13.44 9.65
C GLU A 82 -1.91 14.79 10.30
N SER A 83 -1.84 14.90 11.64
CA SER A 83 -2.04 16.18 12.33
C SER A 83 -0.93 17.18 12.02
N ARG A 84 0.32 16.73 11.89
CA ARG A 84 1.45 17.58 11.49
C ARG A 84 1.30 18.12 10.08
N GLU A 85 0.65 17.35 9.19
CA GLU A 85 0.44 17.71 7.80
C GLU A 85 -0.88 18.45 7.54
N GLY A 86 -1.76 18.54 8.54
CA GLY A 86 -3.07 19.21 8.43
C GLY A 86 -4.12 18.41 7.66
N SER A 87 -3.96 17.08 7.57
CA SER A 87 -4.76 16.18 6.73
C SER A 87 -5.68 15.23 7.51
N LEU A 88 -5.90 15.49 8.81
CA LEU A 88 -6.78 14.67 9.67
C LEU A 88 -8.22 14.51 9.15
N ASP A 89 -8.84 15.59 8.64
CA ASP A 89 -10.20 15.52 8.10
C ASP A 89 -10.29 14.55 6.90
N SER A 90 -9.23 14.50 6.09
CA SER A 90 -9.12 13.57 4.96
C SER A 90 -8.95 12.13 5.43
N LEU A 91 -8.21 11.90 6.51
CA LEU A 91 -8.08 10.57 7.12
C LEU A 91 -9.44 10.07 7.63
N PHE A 92 -10.23 10.92 8.29
CA PHE A 92 -11.56 10.53 8.77
C PHE A 92 -12.49 10.10 7.65
N LYS A 93 -12.54 10.88 6.57
CA LYS A 93 -13.31 10.53 5.38
C LYS A 93 -12.86 9.20 4.78
N ALA A 94 -11.56 8.92 4.77
CA ALA A 94 -11.02 7.66 4.27
C ALA A 94 -11.41 6.45 5.13
N MET A 95 -11.47 6.63 6.45
CA MET A 95 -11.77 5.55 7.41
C MET A 95 -13.27 5.28 7.60
N GLU A 96 -14.14 6.23 7.25
CA GLU A 96 -15.60 6.10 7.39
C GLU A 96 -16.19 4.99 6.51
N ASN A 97 -15.58 4.70 5.36
CA ASN A 97 -16.14 3.78 4.37
C ASN A 97 -15.34 2.47 4.26
N ALA A 98 -15.99 1.36 4.64
CA ALA A 98 -15.47 0.03 4.34
C ALA A 98 -15.60 -0.25 2.84
N VAL A 99 -14.57 -0.88 2.26
CA VAL A 99 -14.57 -1.37 0.88
C VAL A 99 -15.45 -2.62 0.79
N THR A 100 -15.25 -3.56 1.70
CA THR A 100 -16.07 -4.78 1.85
C THR A 100 -15.83 -5.38 3.25
N MET A 101 -16.56 -6.45 3.55
CA MET A 101 -16.28 -7.34 4.70
C MET A 101 -15.49 -8.56 4.24
N ASN A 102 -14.48 -8.95 5.01
CA ASN A 102 -13.75 -10.19 4.79
C ASN A 102 -14.54 -11.42 5.30
N TYR A 103 -14.00 -12.63 5.15
CA TYR A 103 -14.71 -13.87 5.55
C TYR A 103 -14.96 -14.00 7.05
N LYS A 104 -14.23 -13.25 7.88
CA LYS A 104 -14.40 -13.19 9.34
C LYS A 104 -15.40 -12.11 9.77
N GLY A 105 -16.03 -11.42 8.82
CA GLY A 105 -16.90 -10.28 9.12
C GLY A 105 -16.14 -9.02 9.57
N LEU A 106 -14.81 -8.97 9.36
CA LEU A 106 -14.02 -7.79 9.66
C LEU A 106 -14.05 -6.84 8.46
N PRO A 107 -14.23 -5.53 8.68
CA PRO A 107 -14.26 -4.55 7.60
C PRO A 107 -12.86 -4.34 7.01
N ILE A 108 -12.77 -4.39 5.69
CA ILE A 108 -11.59 -3.97 4.94
C ILE A 108 -11.78 -2.48 4.61
N LYS A 109 -10.99 -1.61 5.24
CA LYS A 109 -11.10 -0.15 5.13
C LYS A 109 -9.85 0.45 4.49
N CYS A 110 -10.03 1.59 3.82
CA CYS A 110 -8.92 2.46 3.48
C CYS A 110 -8.34 3.06 4.77
N LYS A 111 -7.02 3.13 4.83
CA LYS A 111 -6.28 3.61 6.01
C LYS A 111 -5.59 4.95 5.78
N THR A 112 -5.59 5.42 4.53
CA THR A 112 -5.05 6.71 4.10
C THR A 112 -5.95 7.32 3.03
N PHE A 113 -5.84 8.63 2.84
CA PHE A 113 -6.57 9.34 1.79
C PHE A 113 -6.17 8.87 0.37
N GLY A 114 -4.89 8.55 0.14
CA GLY A 114 -4.45 7.98 -1.13
C GLY A 114 -5.11 6.64 -1.45
N GLN A 115 -5.26 5.77 -0.43
CA GLN A 115 -6.00 4.51 -0.57
C GLN A 115 -7.49 4.74 -0.86
N GLN A 116 -8.11 5.76 -0.25
CA GLN A 116 -9.50 6.12 -0.55
C GLN A 116 -9.65 6.55 -2.01
N ASN A 117 -8.84 7.50 -2.48
CA ASN A 117 -8.86 7.97 -3.86
C ASN A 117 -8.63 6.82 -4.85
N TYR A 118 -7.75 5.87 -4.48
CA TYR A 118 -7.54 4.68 -5.29
C TYR A 118 -8.81 3.82 -5.40
N VAL A 119 -9.49 3.53 -4.29
CA VAL A 119 -10.73 2.75 -4.29
C VAL A 119 -11.86 3.47 -5.03
N GLU A 120 -11.98 4.79 -4.90
CA GLU A 120 -12.92 5.60 -5.68
C GLU A 120 -12.63 5.48 -7.18
N MET A 121 -11.35 5.60 -7.57
CA MET A 121 -10.92 5.45 -8.95
C MET A 121 -11.22 4.04 -9.49
N LEU A 122 -11.07 2.98 -8.69
CA LEU A 122 -11.46 1.62 -9.07
C LEU A 122 -12.96 1.48 -9.37
N ARG A 123 -13.82 2.29 -8.74
CA ARG A 123 -15.28 2.28 -8.93
C ARG A 123 -15.73 3.08 -10.15
N GLU A 124 -14.98 4.11 -10.52
CA GLU A 124 -15.38 5.06 -11.58
C GLU A 124 -14.73 4.76 -12.93
N LYS A 125 -13.48 4.28 -12.94
CA LYS A 125 -12.69 4.13 -14.16
C LYS A 125 -12.79 2.72 -14.73
N ALA A 126 -12.81 2.63 -16.05
CA ALA A 126 -12.73 1.38 -16.78
C ALA A 126 -11.33 0.75 -16.64
N VAL A 127 -10.29 1.59 -16.63
CA VAL A 127 -8.91 1.18 -16.37
C VAL A 127 -8.32 2.04 -15.26
N THR A 128 -7.71 1.42 -14.26
CA THR A 128 -6.96 2.10 -13.21
C THR A 128 -5.52 1.63 -13.20
N ILE A 129 -4.55 2.54 -13.32
CA ILE A 129 -3.12 2.25 -13.16
C ILE A 129 -2.69 2.80 -11.80
N CYS A 130 -2.32 1.91 -10.89
CA CYS A 130 -1.90 2.26 -9.55
C CYS A 130 -0.41 1.92 -9.35
N ILE A 131 0.42 2.96 -9.28
CA ILE A 131 1.86 2.84 -9.04
C ILE A 131 2.15 3.24 -7.61
N GLY A 132 2.88 2.42 -6.86
CA GLY A 132 3.36 2.83 -5.55
C GLY A 132 4.13 1.75 -4.80
N PRO A 133 4.75 2.10 -3.66
CA PRO A 133 5.58 1.19 -2.89
C PRO A 133 4.85 -0.09 -2.43
N ALA A 134 5.60 -1.13 -2.10
CA ALA A 134 5.05 -2.31 -1.42
C ALA A 134 4.44 -1.96 -0.06
N GLY A 135 3.29 -2.56 0.27
CA GLY A 135 2.59 -2.32 1.54
C GLY A 135 1.64 -1.11 1.53
N THR A 136 1.46 -0.45 0.37
CA THR A 136 0.44 0.59 0.17
C THR A 136 -0.99 0.06 -0.02
N GLY A 137 -1.15 -1.28 -0.09
CA GLY A 137 -2.45 -1.92 -0.24
C GLY A 137 -2.98 -1.98 -1.68
N LYS A 138 -2.21 -1.56 -2.69
CA LYS A 138 -2.61 -1.50 -4.11
C LYS A 138 -3.31 -2.79 -4.62
N THR A 139 -2.69 -3.95 -4.45
CA THR A 139 -3.27 -5.23 -4.90
C THR A 139 -4.41 -5.67 -4.00
N TYR A 140 -4.24 -5.56 -2.69
CA TYR A 140 -5.21 -6.02 -1.69
C TYR A 140 -6.55 -5.26 -1.78
N LEU A 141 -6.52 -3.93 -1.92
CA LEU A 141 -7.72 -3.10 -2.07
C LEU A 141 -8.40 -3.33 -3.42
N ALA A 142 -7.65 -3.64 -4.49
CA ALA A 142 -8.23 -4.07 -5.76
C ALA A 142 -9.01 -5.39 -5.61
N VAL A 143 -8.44 -6.39 -4.92
CA VAL A 143 -9.13 -7.67 -4.66
C VAL A 143 -10.35 -7.45 -3.77
N ALA A 144 -10.27 -6.59 -2.76
CA ALA A 144 -11.39 -6.24 -1.89
C ALA A 144 -12.54 -5.58 -2.67
N GLN A 145 -12.24 -4.62 -3.56
CA GLN A 145 -13.24 -3.98 -4.42
C GLN A 145 -13.83 -4.96 -5.43
N ALA A 146 -13.01 -5.83 -6.04
CA ALA A 146 -13.48 -6.89 -6.93
C ALA A 146 -14.46 -7.83 -6.23
N ALA A 147 -14.16 -8.21 -5.00
CA ALA A 147 -15.03 -9.06 -4.19
C ALA A 147 -16.35 -8.37 -3.82
N GLN A 148 -16.33 -7.06 -3.56
CA GLN A 148 -17.55 -6.30 -3.33
C GLN A 148 -18.45 -6.33 -4.57
N GLU A 149 -17.90 -6.03 -5.74
CA GLU A 149 -18.66 -6.02 -7.00
C GLU A 149 -19.21 -7.40 -7.35
N LEU A 150 -18.45 -8.46 -7.09
CA LEU A 150 -18.92 -9.84 -7.30
C LEU A 150 -20.08 -10.18 -6.35
N LYS A 151 -20.03 -9.72 -5.09
CA LYS A 151 -21.13 -9.93 -4.12
C LYS A 151 -22.40 -9.16 -4.51
N GLU A 152 -22.24 -7.97 -5.08
CA GLU A 152 -23.33 -7.11 -5.55
C GLU A 152 -23.89 -7.54 -6.92
N GLY A 153 -23.25 -8.50 -7.59
CA GLY A 153 -23.65 -8.95 -8.92
C GLY A 153 -23.34 -7.94 -10.04
N LEU A 154 -22.44 -6.98 -9.79
CA LEU A 154 -21.99 -6.00 -10.79
C LEU A 154 -21.01 -6.59 -11.81
N ILE A 155 -20.34 -7.67 -11.42
CA ILE A 155 -19.45 -8.47 -12.28
C ILE A 155 -19.78 -9.94 -12.08
N GLU A 156 -19.47 -10.75 -13.08
CA GLU A 156 -19.65 -12.20 -13.03
C GLU A 156 -18.37 -12.92 -12.62
N ARG A 157 -17.19 -12.31 -12.89
CA ARG A 157 -15.89 -12.96 -12.72
C ARG A 157 -14.80 -12.02 -12.22
N ILE A 158 -13.82 -12.58 -11.52
CA ILE A 158 -12.58 -11.92 -11.15
C ILE A 158 -11.44 -12.65 -11.87
N ILE A 159 -10.62 -11.92 -12.61
CA ILE A 159 -9.45 -12.47 -13.31
C ILE A 159 -8.21 -11.79 -12.75
N MET A 160 -7.31 -12.56 -12.17
CA MET A 160 -6.07 -12.05 -11.61
C MET A 160 -4.88 -12.63 -12.33
N SER A 161 -3.93 -11.77 -12.66
CA SER A 161 -2.73 -12.16 -13.38
C SER A 161 -1.50 -11.44 -12.90
N ARG A 162 -0.37 -12.13 -13.05
CA ARG A 162 0.97 -11.59 -12.80
C ARG A 162 1.83 -11.87 -14.03
N PRO A 163 2.71 -10.95 -14.47
CA PRO A 163 3.72 -11.25 -15.47
C PRO A 163 4.59 -12.42 -14.99
N ALA A 164 4.89 -13.36 -15.89
CA ALA A 164 5.89 -14.37 -15.61
C ALA A 164 7.27 -13.71 -15.70
N ILE A 165 8.07 -13.83 -14.64
CA ILE A 165 9.42 -13.28 -14.56
C ILE A 165 10.38 -14.44 -14.82
N GLU A 166 11.27 -14.30 -15.80
CA GLU A 166 12.30 -15.31 -16.10
C GLU A 166 13.57 -15.16 -15.24
N ALA A 167 13.54 -14.40 -14.14
CA ALA A 167 14.74 -13.99 -13.40
C ALA A 167 14.78 -14.47 -11.94
N GLY A 168 15.89 -15.12 -11.57
CA GLY A 168 16.21 -15.74 -10.28
C GLY A 168 17.06 -17.01 -10.47
N GLU A 169 17.77 -17.50 -9.43
CA GLU A 169 18.56 -18.75 -9.49
C GLU A 169 17.70 -19.97 -9.91
N GLU A 170 16.40 -19.90 -9.64
CA GLU A 170 15.39 -20.84 -10.10
C GLU A 170 14.76 -20.35 -11.41
N ARG A 171 15.45 -20.58 -12.53
CA ARG A 171 14.80 -20.38 -13.84
C ARG A 171 13.56 -21.27 -13.89
N LEU A 172 12.46 -20.79 -14.46
CA LEU A 172 11.18 -21.53 -14.61
C LEU A 172 11.35 -22.96 -15.19
N GLY A 173 12.47 -23.21 -15.89
CA GLY A 173 12.89 -24.52 -16.39
C GLY A 173 13.31 -25.56 -15.33
N PHE A 174 13.63 -25.19 -14.08
CA PHE A 174 14.24 -26.10 -13.08
C PHE A 174 13.33 -26.57 -11.94
N LEU A 175 12.14 -25.98 -11.76
CA LEU A 175 11.17 -26.52 -10.79
C LEU A 175 10.61 -27.86 -11.29
N PRO A 176 10.68 -28.97 -10.54
CA PRO A 176 10.07 -30.24 -10.98
C PRO A 176 8.54 -30.11 -10.99
N GLY A 177 7.88 -30.64 -12.02
CA GLY A 177 6.41 -30.61 -12.13
C GLY A 177 5.88 -30.16 -13.48
N ASP A 178 4.55 -30.16 -13.60
CA ASP A 178 3.85 -29.59 -14.76
C ASP A 178 3.96 -28.06 -14.80
N LEU A 179 3.61 -27.44 -15.93
CA LEU A 179 3.71 -26.00 -16.11
C LEU A 179 2.89 -25.22 -15.05
N ALA A 180 1.81 -25.80 -14.54
CA ALA A 180 1.00 -25.16 -13.51
C ALA A 180 1.73 -25.12 -12.16
N GLN A 181 2.33 -26.24 -11.74
CA GLN A 181 3.13 -26.36 -10.52
C GLN A 181 4.35 -25.42 -10.51
N LYS A 182 4.90 -25.12 -11.69
CA LYS A 182 6.05 -24.21 -11.85
C LYS A 182 5.70 -22.73 -11.65
N VAL A 183 4.47 -22.33 -11.93
CA VAL A 183 4.05 -20.93 -11.90
C VAL A 183 3.27 -20.58 -10.63
N ASP A 184 2.76 -21.59 -9.93
CA ASP A 184 1.99 -21.47 -8.68
C ASP A 184 2.71 -20.64 -7.58
N PRO A 185 4.04 -20.75 -7.36
CA PRO A 185 4.72 -19.95 -6.33
C PRO A 185 4.60 -18.44 -6.56
N TYR A 186 4.63 -17.98 -7.80
CA TYR A 186 4.56 -16.55 -8.16
C TYR A 186 3.16 -15.96 -7.98
N LEU A 187 2.13 -16.82 -8.07
CA LEU A 187 0.73 -16.46 -7.93
C LEU A 187 0.25 -16.54 -6.48
N ARG A 188 1.04 -17.14 -5.58
CA ARG A 188 0.69 -17.34 -4.17
C ARG A 188 0.20 -16.07 -3.44
N PRO A 189 0.82 -14.88 -3.59
CA PRO A 189 0.31 -13.67 -2.96
C PRO A 189 -1.14 -13.32 -3.37
N LEU A 190 -1.53 -13.64 -4.61
CA LEU A 190 -2.90 -13.43 -5.09
C LEU A 190 -3.88 -14.43 -4.45
N TYR A 191 -3.46 -15.69 -4.27
CA TYR A 191 -4.27 -16.67 -3.54
C TYR A 191 -4.46 -16.28 -2.07
N ASP A 192 -3.42 -15.77 -1.43
CA ASP A 192 -3.49 -15.34 -0.03
C ASP A 192 -4.47 -14.16 0.14
N ALA A 193 -4.45 -13.19 -0.79
CA ALA A 193 -5.42 -12.09 -0.80
C ALA A 193 -6.87 -12.59 -0.98
N LEU A 194 -7.11 -13.55 -1.89
CA LEU A 194 -8.46 -14.14 -2.05
C LEU A 194 -8.92 -14.86 -0.79
N ARG A 195 -8.04 -15.64 -0.16
CA ARG A 195 -8.36 -16.40 1.04
C ARG A 195 -8.68 -15.47 2.21
N ASP A 196 -8.00 -14.34 2.31
CA ASP A 196 -8.32 -13.33 3.31
C ASP A 196 -9.68 -12.67 3.05
N VAL A 197 -10.09 -12.47 1.80
CA VAL A 197 -11.36 -11.81 1.47
C VAL A 197 -12.56 -12.78 1.52
N PHE A 198 -12.44 -13.96 0.90
CA PHE A 198 -13.53 -14.93 0.74
C PHE A 198 -13.49 -16.08 1.75
N GLY A 199 -12.35 -16.34 2.37
CA GLY A 199 -12.11 -17.56 3.16
C GLY A 199 -11.65 -18.71 2.27
N GLN A 200 -10.90 -19.65 2.84
CA GLN A 200 -10.28 -20.76 2.11
C GLN A 200 -11.28 -21.54 1.25
N GLU A 201 -12.32 -22.13 1.88
CA GLU A 201 -13.26 -23.02 1.21
C GLU A 201 -14.03 -22.31 0.08
N ARG A 202 -14.43 -21.06 0.31
CA ARG A 202 -15.16 -20.28 -0.70
C ARG A 202 -14.24 -19.84 -1.84
N ALA A 203 -13.01 -19.41 -1.54
CA ALA A 203 -12.04 -19.05 -2.55
C ALA A 203 -11.74 -20.23 -3.49
N ASP A 204 -11.57 -21.43 -2.93
CA ASP A 204 -11.34 -22.65 -3.70
C ASP A 204 -12.54 -22.98 -4.60
N LYS A 205 -13.77 -22.95 -4.07
CA LYS A 205 -14.99 -23.16 -4.88
C LYS A 205 -15.16 -22.14 -6.00
N LEU A 206 -14.90 -20.87 -5.74
CA LEU A 206 -14.98 -19.82 -6.76
C LEU A 206 -13.97 -20.05 -7.88
N ARG A 207 -12.79 -20.58 -7.55
CA ARG A 207 -11.74 -20.91 -8.52
C ARG A 207 -12.10 -22.16 -9.33
N GLU A 208 -12.56 -23.22 -8.68
CA GLU A 208 -12.99 -24.45 -9.34
C GLU A 208 -14.12 -24.22 -10.34
N ASN A 209 -15.07 -23.34 -10.00
CA ASN A 209 -16.18 -22.97 -10.88
C ASN A 209 -15.84 -21.92 -11.94
N GLY A 210 -14.59 -21.44 -11.99
CA GLY A 210 -14.13 -20.44 -12.97
C GLY A 210 -14.67 -19.02 -12.75
N VAL A 211 -15.29 -18.74 -11.59
CA VAL A 211 -15.72 -17.40 -11.19
C VAL A 211 -14.50 -16.54 -10.85
N VAL A 212 -13.49 -17.14 -10.22
CA VAL A 212 -12.20 -16.51 -9.96
C VAL A 212 -11.10 -17.24 -10.73
N GLU A 213 -10.47 -16.56 -11.67
CA GLU A 213 -9.35 -17.10 -12.43
C GLU A 213 -8.04 -16.47 -11.93
N VAL A 214 -7.04 -17.30 -11.62
CA VAL A 214 -5.68 -16.83 -11.30
C VAL A 214 -4.72 -17.50 -12.28
N ALA A 215 -4.13 -16.71 -13.17
CA ALA A 215 -3.33 -17.24 -14.26
C ALA A 215 -2.21 -16.28 -14.69
N PRO A 216 -1.13 -16.77 -15.32
CA PRO A 216 -0.08 -15.92 -15.85
C PRO A 216 -0.60 -14.94 -16.91
N LEU A 217 -0.02 -13.75 -17.00
CA LEU A 217 -0.49 -12.70 -17.91
C LEU A 217 -0.57 -13.15 -19.40
N ALA A 218 0.28 -14.08 -19.81
CA ALA A 218 0.28 -14.64 -21.17
C ALA A 218 -1.04 -15.33 -21.56
N TYR A 219 -1.81 -15.83 -20.59
CA TYR A 219 -3.09 -16.51 -20.80
C TYR A 219 -4.21 -15.56 -21.23
N MET A 220 -3.98 -14.24 -21.17
CA MET A 220 -4.91 -13.24 -21.68
C MET A 220 -4.92 -13.14 -23.21
N ARG A 221 -3.91 -13.69 -23.89
CA ARG A 221 -3.75 -13.52 -25.34
C ARG A 221 -4.94 -14.09 -26.11
N GLY A 222 -5.48 -13.29 -27.05
CA GLY A 222 -6.58 -13.71 -27.91
C GLY A 222 -7.95 -13.78 -27.22
N ARG A 223 -8.05 -13.37 -25.96
CA ARG A 223 -9.32 -13.31 -25.23
C ARG A 223 -10.00 -11.94 -25.40
N THR A 224 -11.27 -11.91 -25.07
CA THR A 224 -12.03 -10.68 -24.78
C THR A 224 -12.68 -10.93 -23.43
N LEU A 225 -12.44 -10.04 -22.47
CA LEU A 225 -12.80 -10.26 -21.07
C LEU A 225 -14.03 -9.39 -20.75
N ASN A 226 -15.23 -9.97 -20.89
CA ASN A 226 -16.51 -9.33 -20.57
C ASN A 226 -16.98 -9.66 -19.15
N HIS A 227 -17.77 -8.76 -18.57
CA HIS A 227 -18.42 -8.85 -17.26
C HIS A 227 -17.46 -9.24 -16.13
N ALA A 228 -16.24 -8.71 -16.15
CA ALA A 228 -15.17 -9.13 -15.26
C ALA A 228 -14.40 -7.96 -14.64
N ARG A 229 -13.90 -8.19 -13.41
CA ARG A 229 -12.83 -7.38 -12.82
C ARG A 229 -11.49 -8.05 -13.09
N ILE A 230 -10.62 -7.38 -13.85
CA ILE A 230 -9.29 -7.85 -14.20
C ILE A 230 -8.24 -7.14 -13.33
N ILE A 231 -7.43 -7.89 -12.61
CA ILE A 231 -6.35 -7.40 -11.74
C ILE A 231 -5.02 -7.90 -12.30
N ILE A 232 -4.19 -6.99 -12.84
CA ILE A 232 -2.84 -7.30 -13.28
C ILE A 232 -1.88 -6.77 -12.22
N ASP A 233 -1.30 -7.68 -11.45
CA ASP A 233 -0.36 -7.35 -10.39
C ASP A 233 1.09 -7.38 -10.88
N GLU A 234 1.94 -6.57 -10.24
CA GLU A 234 3.38 -6.48 -10.50
C GLU A 234 3.68 -6.10 -11.96
N GLY A 235 2.90 -5.17 -12.50
CA GLY A 235 2.98 -4.68 -13.86
C GLY A 235 4.32 -4.07 -14.25
N GLN A 236 5.17 -3.71 -13.28
CA GLN A 236 6.55 -3.27 -13.55
C GLN A 236 7.39 -4.39 -14.17
N ASN A 237 7.00 -5.64 -14.00
CA ASN A 237 7.67 -6.81 -14.55
C ASN A 237 7.12 -7.23 -15.93
N ALA A 238 6.47 -6.31 -16.64
CA ALA A 238 6.00 -6.51 -18.01
C ALA A 238 6.52 -5.42 -18.95
N SER A 239 6.81 -5.81 -20.19
CA SER A 239 7.13 -4.87 -21.27
C SER A 239 5.91 -4.05 -21.68
N LEU A 240 6.14 -2.88 -22.29
CA LEU A 240 5.05 -2.03 -22.80
C LEU A 240 4.14 -2.76 -23.80
N SER A 241 4.71 -3.62 -24.65
CA SER A 241 3.93 -4.42 -25.60
C SER A 241 3.04 -5.45 -24.91
N THR A 242 3.51 -6.02 -23.80
CA THR A 242 2.74 -6.97 -22.98
C THR A 242 1.59 -6.27 -22.25
N LEU A 243 1.86 -5.10 -21.66
CA LEU A 243 0.82 -4.29 -21.01
C LEU A 243 -0.24 -3.84 -22.03
N LYS A 244 0.18 -3.38 -23.22
CA LYS A 244 -0.74 -3.05 -24.33
C LYS A 244 -1.57 -4.27 -24.74
N MET A 245 -0.95 -5.44 -24.85
CA MET A 245 -1.67 -6.68 -25.17
C MET A 245 -2.78 -6.95 -24.15
N ALA A 246 -2.49 -6.82 -22.85
CA ALA A 246 -3.45 -7.06 -21.78
C ALA A 246 -4.57 -6.00 -21.74
N LEU A 247 -4.22 -4.72 -21.81
CA LEU A 247 -5.19 -3.62 -21.80
C LEU A 247 -6.20 -3.71 -22.95
N THR A 248 -5.77 -4.17 -24.12
CA THR A 248 -6.65 -4.40 -25.28
C THR A 248 -7.53 -5.66 -25.18
N ARG A 249 -7.52 -6.35 -24.04
CA ARG A 249 -8.44 -7.47 -23.75
C ARG A 249 -9.69 -7.04 -22.98
N LEU A 250 -9.75 -5.79 -22.53
CA LEU A 250 -10.90 -5.26 -21.81
C LEU A 250 -12.15 -5.33 -22.70
N GLY A 251 -13.19 -6.01 -22.21
CA GLY A 251 -14.46 -6.17 -22.88
C GLY A 251 -15.59 -5.35 -22.24
N GLU A 252 -16.82 -5.66 -22.61
CA GLU A 252 -18.03 -4.99 -22.12
C GLU A 252 -18.25 -5.26 -20.62
N ASP A 253 -18.76 -4.25 -19.91
CA ASP A 253 -19.04 -4.26 -18.47
C ASP A 253 -17.90 -4.81 -17.61
N SER A 254 -16.67 -4.61 -18.08
CA SER A 254 -15.46 -5.01 -17.39
C SER A 254 -14.68 -3.80 -16.93
N ARG A 255 -13.88 -4.02 -15.88
CA ARG A 255 -12.91 -3.03 -15.39
C ARG A 255 -11.57 -3.69 -15.17
N MET A 256 -10.50 -2.98 -15.47
CA MET A 256 -9.13 -3.47 -15.30
C MET A 256 -8.34 -2.59 -14.35
N VAL A 257 -7.52 -3.21 -13.51
CA VAL A 257 -6.54 -2.52 -12.70
C VAL A 257 -5.16 -3.09 -12.98
N LEU A 258 -4.20 -2.20 -13.16
CA LEU A 258 -2.78 -2.50 -13.29
C LEU A 258 -2.06 -1.94 -12.06
N THR A 259 -1.53 -2.82 -11.20
CA THR A 259 -0.75 -2.44 -10.02
C THR A 259 0.73 -2.69 -10.23
N GLY A 260 1.59 -1.86 -9.64
CA GLY A 260 3.03 -2.13 -9.65
C GLY A 260 3.84 -1.19 -8.77
N ASP A 261 5.10 -1.54 -8.61
CA ASP A 261 6.11 -0.77 -7.89
C ASP A 261 7.33 -0.54 -8.78
N VAL A 262 7.51 0.69 -9.28
CA VAL A 262 8.62 1.03 -10.18
C VAL A 262 10.00 0.94 -9.52
N THR A 263 10.06 0.80 -8.20
CA THR A 263 11.32 0.60 -7.45
C THR A 263 11.71 -0.88 -7.33
N GLN A 264 10.79 -1.81 -7.65
CA GLN A 264 10.98 -3.26 -7.53
C GLN A 264 10.83 -3.94 -8.90
N ILE A 265 11.72 -3.59 -9.84
CA ILE A 265 11.74 -4.17 -11.17
C ILE A 265 12.66 -5.40 -11.17
N ASP A 266 12.07 -6.57 -11.39
CA ASP A 266 12.74 -7.88 -11.40
C ASP A 266 13.16 -8.30 -12.82
N LEU A 267 13.10 -7.39 -13.79
CA LEU A 267 13.52 -7.65 -15.17
C LEU A 267 15.05 -7.59 -15.31
N PRO A 268 15.64 -8.36 -16.25
CA PRO A 268 17.09 -8.33 -16.50
C PRO A 268 17.64 -6.92 -16.78
N LYS A 269 16.82 -6.06 -17.39
CA LYS A 269 17.09 -4.63 -17.52
C LYS A 269 15.90 -3.84 -17.00
N VAL A 270 16.17 -2.91 -16.09
CA VAL A 270 15.17 -1.99 -15.53
C VAL A 270 14.44 -1.21 -16.64
N SER A 271 15.15 -0.86 -17.72
CA SER A 271 14.61 -0.17 -18.89
C SER A 271 13.54 -0.96 -19.66
N ASP A 272 13.46 -2.27 -19.46
CA ASP A 272 12.50 -3.13 -20.16
C ASP A 272 11.09 -3.04 -19.54
N SER A 273 10.98 -2.45 -18.34
CA SER A 273 9.70 -2.21 -17.68
C SER A 273 8.85 -1.23 -18.49
N GLY A 274 7.63 -1.63 -18.81
CA GLY A 274 6.67 -0.80 -19.54
C GLY A 274 5.78 0.07 -18.67
N LEU A 275 5.77 -0.13 -17.34
CA LEU A 275 4.73 0.41 -16.45
C LEU A 275 4.68 1.93 -16.44
N THR A 276 5.81 2.60 -16.19
CA THR A 276 5.89 4.07 -16.16
C THR A 276 5.48 4.65 -17.51
N ARG A 277 6.01 4.09 -18.60
CA ARG A 277 5.69 4.55 -19.95
C ARG A 277 4.22 4.33 -20.31
N CYS A 278 3.63 3.23 -19.86
CA CYS A 278 2.21 2.93 -20.02
C CYS A 278 1.34 3.97 -19.32
N ALA A 279 1.68 4.33 -18.07
CA ALA A 279 1.00 5.37 -17.32
C ALA A 279 1.09 6.75 -18.01
N GLU A 280 2.27 7.13 -18.51
CA GLU A 280 2.47 8.38 -19.26
C GLU A 280 1.62 8.43 -20.54
N ILE A 281 1.60 7.35 -21.33
CA ILE A 281 0.88 7.29 -22.60
C ILE A 281 -0.63 7.38 -22.38
N LEU A 282 -1.13 6.76 -21.32
CA LEU A 282 -2.56 6.67 -21.05
C LEU A 282 -3.07 7.80 -20.16
N HIS A 283 -2.18 8.68 -19.70
CA HIS A 283 -2.55 9.87 -18.94
C HIS A 283 -3.42 10.79 -19.80
N GLY A 284 -4.64 11.07 -19.32
CA GLY A 284 -5.62 11.93 -20.01
C GLY A 284 -6.57 11.22 -20.97
N VAL A 285 -6.46 9.89 -21.12
CA VAL A 285 -7.47 9.10 -21.85
C VAL A 285 -8.74 8.99 -21.01
N GLU A 286 -9.88 9.34 -21.58
CA GLU A 286 -11.18 9.24 -20.90
C GLU A 286 -11.46 7.79 -20.46
N GLY A 287 -12.00 7.64 -19.25
CA GLY A 287 -12.24 6.31 -18.66
C GLY A 287 -11.00 5.63 -18.06
N ILE A 288 -9.80 6.20 -18.20
CA ILE A 288 -8.57 5.71 -17.56
C ILE A 288 -8.17 6.64 -16.41
N GLY A 289 -7.84 6.04 -15.26
CA GLY A 289 -7.26 6.73 -14.12
C GLY A 289 -5.82 6.28 -13.86
N VAL A 290 -4.94 7.23 -13.55
CA VAL A 290 -3.59 6.96 -13.08
C VAL A 290 -3.46 7.54 -11.69
N ILE A 291 -3.04 6.72 -10.72
CA ILE A 291 -2.83 7.12 -9.34
C ILE A 291 -1.46 6.66 -8.83
N HIS A 292 -0.81 7.54 -8.08
CA HIS A 292 0.46 7.29 -7.44
C HIS A 292 0.27 7.22 -5.92
N LEU A 293 0.42 6.03 -5.35
CA LEU A 293 0.53 5.85 -3.90
C LEU A 293 1.98 6.09 -3.48
N THR A 294 2.16 6.64 -2.30
CA THR A 294 3.47 7.07 -1.79
C THR A 294 3.83 6.31 -0.52
N ASN A 295 5.00 6.59 0.06
CA ASN A 295 5.39 6.04 1.36
C ASN A 295 4.41 6.40 2.49
N ARG A 296 3.62 7.48 2.35
CA ARG A 296 2.56 7.85 3.31
C ARG A 296 1.42 6.84 3.32
N ASP A 297 1.19 6.16 2.19
CA ASP A 297 0.13 5.17 2.04
C ASP A 297 0.55 3.78 2.56
N VAL A 298 1.80 3.61 2.98
CA VAL A 298 2.34 2.33 3.47
C VAL A 298 1.84 2.07 4.88
N VAL A 299 0.99 1.05 5.00
CA VAL A 299 0.50 0.60 6.31
C VAL A 299 1.14 -0.72 6.68
N ARG A 300 2.19 -0.63 7.49
CA ARG A 300 2.90 -1.77 8.08
C ARG A 300 2.96 -1.62 9.59
N ASN A 301 3.08 -2.74 10.29
CA ASN A 301 3.36 -2.75 11.72
C ASN A 301 4.67 -2.00 12.01
N LYS A 302 4.74 -1.33 13.17
CA LYS A 302 5.88 -0.53 13.62
C LYS A 302 7.22 -1.26 13.49
N ILE A 303 7.30 -2.53 13.91
CA ILE A 303 8.55 -3.31 13.82
C ILE A 303 9.04 -3.38 12.37
N VAL A 304 8.13 -3.58 11.41
CA VAL A 304 8.50 -3.64 9.99
C VAL A 304 8.96 -2.27 9.49
N LYS A 305 8.32 -1.18 9.92
CA LYS A 305 8.78 0.19 9.61
C LYS A 305 10.18 0.44 10.16
N ASP A 306 10.45 0.05 11.41
CA ASP A 306 11.74 0.22 12.07
C ASP A 306 12.85 -0.59 11.39
N ILE A 307 12.54 -1.83 10.98
CA ILE A 307 13.44 -2.65 10.17
C ILE A 307 13.77 -1.95 8.85
N VAL A 308 12.77 -1.50 8.10
CA VAL A 308 12.99 -0.82 6.80
C VAL A 308 13.86 0.43 6.97
N LYS A 309 13.56 1.29 7.96
CA LYS A 309 14.35 2.48 8.26
C LYS A 309 15.81 2.15 8.61
N ALA A 310 16.06 1.04 9.33
CA ALA A 310 17.40 0.61 9.66
C ALA A 310 18.22 0.22 8.42
N PHE A 311 17.59 -0.49 7.46
CA PHE A 311 18.22 -0.83 6.18
C PHE A 311 18.46 0.40 5.30
N GLU A 312 17.45 1.26 5.13
CA GLU A 312 17.57 2.51 4.34
C GLU A 312 18.72 3.40 4.85
N LYS A 313 18.87 3.51 6.18
CA LYS A 313 19.95 4.28 6.79
C LYS A 313 21.33 3.71 6.49
N GLU A 314 21.47 2.39 6.46
CA GLU A 314 22.74 1.76 6.11
C GLU A 314 23.05 1.87 4.62
N GLU A 315 22.04 1.73 3.75
CA GLU A 315 22.19 1.95 2.30
C GLU A 315 22.60 3.40 1.98
N ALA A 316 21.97 4.39 2.61
CA ALA A 316 22.35 5.80 2.48
C ALA A 316 23.80 6.04 2.95
N ARG A 317 24.20 5.46 4.07
CA ARG A 317 25.57 5.54 4.59
C ARG A 317 26.59 4.89 3.64
N GLN A 318 26.21 3.80 2.98
CA GLN A 318 27.06 3.16 1.97
C GLN A 318 27.17 3.98 0.68
N ALA A 319 26.09 4.63 0.24
CA ALA A 319 26.11 5.55 -0.89
C ALA A 319 27.04 6.75 -0.62
N GLU A 320 26.92 7.38 0.55
CA GLU A 320 27.80 8.48 0.98
C GLU A 320 29.28 8.06 1.04
N ARG A 321 29.58 6.83 1.49
CA ARG A 321 30.95 6.28 1.50
C ARG A 321 31.50 5.99 0.10
N ARG A 322 30.64 5.72 -0.88
CA ARG A 322 31.04 5.51 -2.28
C ARG A 322 31.27 6.84 -3.01
N GLU A 323 30.54 7.89 -2.63
CA GLU A 323 30.67 9.24 -3.19
C GLU A 323 31.74 10.11 -2.52
N ALA A 324 32.24 9.70 -1.34
CA ALA A 324 33.37 10.36 -0.70
C ALA A 324 34.60 10.39 -1.63
N PRO A 325 35.22 11.57 -1.89
CA PRO A 325 36.39 11.67 -2.74
C PRO A 325 37.50 10.77 -2.22
N ARG A 326 37.98 9.85 -3.06
CA ARG A 326 39.28 9.21 -2.81
C ARG A 326 40.31 10.32 -2.79
N THR A 327 40.76 10.73 -1.59
CA THR A 327 41.91 11.61 -1.45
C THR A 327 43.06 11.03 -2.27
N PRO A 328 43.62 11.77 -3.25
CA PRO A 328 44.78 11.31 -3.99
C PRO A 328 45.89 11.01 -2.99
N ASP A 329 46.42 9.79 -3.05
CA ASP A 329 47.57 9.37 -2.24
C ASP A 329 48.73 10.37 -2.46
N PRO A 330 49.16 11.13 -1.43
CA PRO A 330 50.23 12.11 -1.55
C PRO A 330 51.58 11.49 -1.94
N ASN A 331 51.71 10.16 -1.87
CA ASN A 331 53.00 9.47 -2.00
C ASN A 331 53.32 8.91 -3.39
N LYS A 332 52.53 9.22 -4.43
CA LYS A 332 52.79 8.79 -5.82
C LYS A 332 53.64 9.74 -6.67
N ARG A 333 54.47 10.58 -6.06
CA ARG A 333 55.54 11.32 -6.77
C ARG A 333 56.86 11.23 -6.01
N LYS A 334 57.63 10.19 -6.29
CA LYS A 334 59.11 10.18 -6.24
C LYS A 334 59.61 8.85 -6.78
N GLY A 335 60.34 8.89 -7.89
CA GLY A 335 61.07 7.72 -8.39
C GLY A 335 61.16 7.61 -9.91
N GLY A 336 61.77 8.61 -10.56
CA GLY A 336 62.37 8.40 -11.88
C GLY A 336 63.84 8.80 -11.78
N PRO A 337 64.81 7.87 -11.92
CA PRO A 337 66.21 8.23 -11.88
C PRO A 337 66.62 8.95 -13.16
N MET A 338 67.32 10.06 -12.99
CA MET A 338 68.03 10.76 -14.04
C MET A 338 69.33 9.99 -14.32
N TYR A 339 69.45 9.39 -15.50
CA TYR A 339 70.73 8.90 -16.02
C TYR A 339 70.97 9.47 -17.41
N VAL A 340 72.00 10.33 -17.43
CA VAL A 340 72.92 10.76 -18.51
C VAL A 340 72.40 11.04 -19.91
#